data_AF-A0A832CCM8-F1
#
_entry.id   AF-A0A832CCM8-F1
#
_cell.length_a   1.000
_cell.length_b   1.000
_cell.length_c   1.000
_cell.angle_alpha   90.00
_cell.angle_beta   90.00
_cell.angle_gamma   90.00
#
_symmetry.space_group_name_H-M   'P 1'
#
loop_
_entity.id
_entity.type
_entity.pdbx_description
1 polymer ?
#
loop_
_entity_poly.entity_id
_entity_poly.type
_entity_poly.pdbx_seq_one_letter_code
_entity_poly.pdbx_strand_id
1 'polypeptide(L)'
;MPKKEEQKGQAKQESGKTKELRITTVHVVTKDSIIKNQRQLSLLYIIDKLGPIHERTLHSIVKHIQELGAPLGYNFVKVVDGLYSLELKNDLIALTYVGFIDTDPLRRKYRTTSEGKEALEKHSVPPGVIKVLEENRENLKNLVALFDSQVDLQLRRKTERESRKTPSFRIMMR
;
A
#
# COMPACT_ATOMS: atom_id res chain seq x y z
N MET A 1 -12.55 -84.95 -13.02
CA MET A 1 -11.70 -84.81 -11.82
C MET A 1 -10.29 -84.36 -12.28
N PRO A 2 -9.45 -83.70 -11.48
CA PRO A 2 -9.51 -82.38 -10.83
C PRO A 2 -8.41 -81.39 -11.32
N LYS A 3 -8.57 -80.09 -10.95
CA LYS A 3 -7.59 -79.00 -10.72
C LYS A 3 -6.50 -78.63 -11.76
N LYS A 4 -6.57 -77.37 -12.24
CA LYS A 4 -5.42 -76.45 -12.30
C LYS A 4 -5.89 -74.99 -12.19
N GLU A 5 -5.09 -74.21 -11.47
CA GLU A 5 -5.33 -72.85 -10.96
C GLU A 5 -5.37 -71.80 -12.08
N GLU A 6 -6.36 -70.90 -12.02
CA GLU A 6 -6.35 -69.65 -12.76
C GLU A 6 -5.83 -68.51 -11.86
N GLN A 7 -4.75 -67.90 -12.33
CA GLN A 7 -4.18 -66.66 -11.83
C GLN A 7 -5.21 -65.52 -11.94
N LYS A 8 -5.58 -64.88 -10.82
CA LYS A 8 -6.25 -63.59 -10.83
C LYS A 8 -5.25 -62.48 -10.51
N GLY A 9 -5.02 -61.65 -11.53
CA GLY A 9 -4.17 -60.48 -11.46
C GLY A 9 -4.63 -59.47 -10.41
N GLN A 10 -3.63 -58.82 -9.81
CA GLN A 10 -3.79 -57.66 -8.94
C GLN A 10 -4.44 -56.50 -9.71
N ALA A 11 -5.69 -56.20 -9.38
CA ALA A 11 -6.28 -54.90 -9.68
C ALA A 11 -5.82 -53.91 -8.60
N LYS A 12 -5.00 -52.95 -9.03
CA LYS A 12 -4.54 -51.80 -8.23
C LYS A 12 -5.75 -51.03 -7.68
N GLN A 13 -5.76 -50.78 -6.38
CA GLN A 13 -6.63 -49.77 -5.78
C GLN A 13 -6.26 -48.39 -6.32
N GLU A 14 -7.12 -47.81 -7.14
CA GLU A 14 -7.13 -46.38 -7.40
C GLU A 14 -7.72 -45.68 -6.17
N SER A 15 -6.83 -45.23 -5.28
CA SER A 15 -7.18 -44.33 -4.20
C SER A 15 -7.63 -42.99 -4.80
N GLY A 16 -8.92 -42.71 -4.72
CA GLY A 16 -9.53 -41.46 -5.15
C GLY A 16 -8.85 -40.26 -4.47
N LYS A 17 -8.13 -39.46 -5.26
CA LYS A 17 -7.68 -38.12 -4.86
C LYS A 17 -8.86 -37.17 -4.95
N THR A 18 -9.65 -37.11 -3.88
CA THR A 18 -10.65 -36.05 -3.70
C THR A 18 -9.90 -34.73 -3.55
N LYS A 19 -10.04 -33.83 -4.54
CA LYS A 19 -9.50 -32.47 -4.47
C LYS A 19 -10.17 -31.76 -3.30
N GLU A 20 -9.46 -31.57 -2.19
CA GLU A 20 -9.95 -30.76 -1.08
C GLU A 20 -10.14 -29.32 -1.57
N LEU A 21 -11.39 -28.87 -1.59
CA LEU A 21 -11.76 -27.49 -1.84
C LEU A 21 -11.33 -26.65 -0.64
N ARG A 22 -10.16 -26.01 -0.74
CA ARG A 22 -9.69 -25.04 0.26
C ARG A 22 -10.41 -23.71 0.04
N ILE A 23 -11.57 -23.55 0.67
CA ILE A 23 -12.29 -22.27 0.70
C ILE A 23 -11.52 -21.33 1.63
N THR A 24 -10.73 -20.43 1.05
CA THR A 24 -10.11 -19.33 1.80
C THR A 24 -11.07 -18.16 1.82
N THR A 25 -11.63 -17.84 2.99
CA THR A 25 -12.44 -16.64 3.18
C THR A 25 -11.54 -15.41 3.12
N VAL A 26 -11.53 -14.71 1.99
CA VAL A 26 -10.88 -13.41 1.86
C VAL A 26 -11.84 -12.36 2.39
N HIS A 27 -11.50 -11.70 3.50
CA HIS A 27 -12.25 -10.53 3.95
C HIS A 27 -12.08 -9.41 2.92
N VAL A 28 -13.18 -8.99 2.30
CA VAL A 28 -13.20 -7.86 1.39
C VAL A 28 -13.06 -6.59 2.21
N VAL A 29 -12.11 -5.73 1.85
CA VAL A 29 -11.99 -4.40 2.45
C VAL A 29 -13.17 -3.55 1.97
N THR A 30 -14.00 -3.08 2.89
CA THR A 30 -15.18 -2.24 2.60
C THR A 30 -15.01 -0.83 3.12
N LYS A 31 -15.74 0.14 2.55
CA LYS A 31 -15.74 1.54 3.03
C LYS A 31 -16.06 1.62 4.53
N ASP A 32 -17.02 0.85 5.01
CA ASP A 32 -17.39 0.80 6.43
C ASP A 32 -16.26 0.28 7.32
N SER A 33 -15.49 -0.71 6.85
CA SER A 33 -14.35 -1.25 7.59
C SER A 33 -13.26 -0.20 7.80
N ILE A 34 -13.04 0.67 6.81
CA ILE A 34 -12.09 1.78 6.89
C ILE A 34 -12.58 2.84 7.87
N ILE A 35 -13.86 3.22 7.78
CA ILE A 35 -14.47 4.25 8.65
C ILE A 35 -14.41 3.85 10.13
N LYS A 36 -14.59 2.57 10.44
CA LYS A 36 -14.48 2.06 11.82
C LYS A 36 -13.02 2.00 12.31
N ASN A 37 -12.06 2.01 11.40
CA ASN A 37 -10.65 1.94 11.71
C ASN A 37 -10.04 3.34 11.89
N GLN A 38 -9.86 3.73 13.14
CA GLN A 38 -9.30 5.03 13.52
C GLN A 38 -7.91 5.29 12.93
N ARG A 39 -7.08 4.24 12.76
CA ARG A 39 -5.74 4.38 12.17
C ARG A 39 -5.81 4.73 10.68
N GLN A 40 -6.72 4.10 9.94
CA GLN A 40 -6.89 4.35 8.51
C GLN A 40 -7.57 5.70 8.26
N LEU A 41 -8.55 6.10 9.08
CA LEU A 41 -9.12 7.45 9.05
C LEU A 41 -8.07 8.52 9.36
N SER A 42 -7.18 8.26 10.33
CA SER A 42 -6.08 9.17 10.65
C SER A 42 -5.13 9.33 9.47
N LEU A 43 -4.79 8.23 8.77
CA LEU A 43 -3.96 8.27 7.59
C LEU A 43 -4.62 9.05 6.44
N LEU A 44 -5.92 8.84 6.22
CA LEU A 44 -6.70 9.60 5.25
C LEU A 44 -6.67 11.12 5.55
N TYR A 45 -6.85 11.49 6.83
CA TYR A 45 -6.76 12.87 7.29
C TYR A 45 -5.38 13.49 7.07
N ILE A 46 -4.30 12.74 7.35
CA ILE A 46 -2.92 13.19 7.12
C ILE A 46 -2.71 13.53 5.63
N ILE A 47 -3.15 12.67 4.73
CA ILE A 47 -3.00 12.87 3.27
C ILE A 47 -3.81 14.10 2.83
N ASP A 48 -5.04 14.28 3.32
CA ASP A 48 -5.87 15.43 2.97
C ASP A 48 -5.23 16.76 3.40
N LYS A 49 -4.71 16.84 4.62
CA LYS A 49 -4.16 18.09 5.19
C LYS A 49 -2.79 18.47 4.65
N LEU A 50 -1.95 17.48 4.33
CA LEU A 50 -0.60 17.71 3.83
C LEU A 50 -0.54 17.79 2.30
N GLY A 51 -1.56 17.29 1.62
CA GLY A 51 -1.69 17.33 0.16
C GLY A 51 -1.01 16.15 -0.53
N PRO A 52 -0.90 16.20 -1.87
CA PRO A 52 -0.35 15.09 -2.64
C PRO A 52 1.08 14.73 -2.21
N ILE A 53 1.31 13.47 -1.86
CA ILE A 53 2.55 13.03 -1.20
C ILE A 53 3.01 11.65 -1.68
N HIS A 54 4.32 11.42 -1.77
CA HIS A 54 4.85 10.09 -2.08
C HIS A 54 4.72 9.10 -0.92
N GLU A 55 4.59 7.80 -1.23
CA GLU A 55 4.61 6.72 -0.22
C GLU A 55 5.84 6.79 0.69
N ARG A 56 7.02 6.98 0.09
CA ARG A 56 8.30 7.08 0.82
C ARG A 56 8.31 8.24 1.79
N THR A 57 7.75 9.38 1.37
CA THR A 57 7.62 10.57 2.23
C THR A 57 6.62 10.32 3.35
N LEU A 58 5.48 9.68 3.06
CA LEU A 58 4.46 9.32 4.05
C LEU A 58 5.05 8.48 5.18
N HIS A 59 5.93 7.49 4.89
CA HIS A 59 6.56 6.71 5.96
C HIS A 59 7.32 7.59 6.96
N SER A 60 8.12 8.54 6.46
CA SER A 60 8.88 9.45 7.32
C SER A 60 7.97 10.40 8.09
N ILE A 61 6.95 10.95 7.44
CA ILE A 61 6.02 11.92 8.04
C ILE A 61 5.14 11.27 9.09
N VAL A 62 4.59 10.10 8.83
CA VAL A 62 3.76 9.36 9.79
C VAL A 62 4.58 8.96 11.01
N LYS A 63 5.82 8.52 10.83
CA LYS A 63 6.73 8.27 11.96
C LYS A 63 6.97 9.54 12.77
N HIS A 64 7.23 10.67 12.10
CA HIS A 64 7.46 11.93 12.78
C HIS A 64 6.23 12.40 13.58
N ILE A 65 5.02 12.25 13.02
CA ILE A 65 3.76 12.54 13.72
C ILE A 65 3.59 11.64 14.96
N GLN A 66 4.00 10.36 14.89
CA GLN A 66 4.04 9.49 16.06
C GLN A 66 5.02 9.98 17.14
N GLU A 67 6.20 10.45 16.74
CA GLU A 67 7.20 11.01 17.65
C GLU A 67 6.73 12.33 18.30
N LEU A 68 5.88 13.10 17.63
CA LEU A 68 5.24 14.31 18.15
C LEU A 68 4.07 14.01 19.11
N GLY A 69 3.74 12.74 19.36
CA GLY A 69 2.77 12.34 20.38
C GLY A 69 1.38 11.93 19.86
N ALA A 70 1.21 11.71 18.56
CA ALA A 70 0.00 11.12 17.99
C ALA A 70 0.21 9.61 17.71
N PRO A 71 -0.24 8.69 18.58
CA PRO A 71 0.01 7.26 18.41
C PRO A 71 -0.82 6.67 17.28
N LEU A 72 -0.26 6.63 16.07
CA LEU A 72 -0.87 6.04 14.89
C LEU A 72 -0.73 4.52 14.82
N GLY A 73 0.11 3.92 15.68
CA GLY A 73 0.22 2.47 15.81
C GLY A 73 0.86 1.77 14.61
N TYR A 74 1.71 2.47 13.85
CA TYR A 74 2.53 1.87 12.81
C TYR A 74 3.92 1.54 13.33
N ASN A 75 4.41 0.36 12.93
CA ASN A 75 5.78 -0.05 13.17
C ASN A 75 6.67 0.28 11.96
N PHE A 76 7.83 0.87 12.21
CA PHE A 76 8.78 1.28 11.18
C PHE A 76 10.11 0.55 11.29
N VAL A 77 10.60 0.08 10.15
CA VAL A 77 11.93 -0.49 9.98
C VAL A 77 12.78 0.40 9.08
N LYS A 78 14.08 0.47 9.36
CA LYS A 78 15.05 1.15 8.50
C LYS A 78 15.45 0.21 7.36
N VAL A 79 15.33 0.69 6.13
CA VAL A 79 15.78 0.03 4.90
C VAL A 79 16.83 0.90 4.21
N VAL A 80 17.48 0.38 3.17
CA VAL A 80 18.53 1.10 2.42
C VAL A 80 18.04 2.47 1.92
N ASP A 81 16.80 2.52 1.45
CA ASP A 81 16.19 3.72 0.85
C ASP A 81 15.35 4.57 1.84
N GLY A 82 15.44 4.32 3.15
CA GLY A 82 14.75 5.13 4.16
C GLY A 82 13.95 4.33 5.19
N LEU A 83 12.79 4.85 5.60
CA LEU A 83 11.88 4.19 6.54
C LEU A 83 10.77 3.47 5.80
N TYR A 84 10.37 2.31 6.34
CA TYR A 84 9.31 1.50 5.76
C TYR A 84 8.41 0.90 6.84
N SER A 85 7.13 0.80 6.54
CA SER A 85 6.13 0.12 7.37
C SER A 85 5.21 -0.69 6.47
N LEU A 86 5.17 -2.01 6.66
CA LEU A 86 4.28 -2.88 5.89
C LEU A 86 2.81 -2.55 6.17
N GLU A 87 2.48 -2.22 7.42
CA GLU A 87 1.13 -1.86 7.87
C GLU A 87 0.66 -0.58 7.18
N LEU A 88 1.50 0.46 7.14
CA LEU A 88 1.17 1.72 6.46
C LEU A 88 0.91 1.49 4.98
N LYS A 89 1.77 0.71 4.31
CA LYS A 89 1.58 0.38 2.89
C LYS A 89 0.26 -0.36 2.65
N ASN A 90 -0.06 -1.35 3.49
CA ASN A 90 -1.31 -2.09 3.38
C ASN A 90 -2.52 -1.19 3.60
N ASP A 91 -2.45 -0.25 4.53
CA ASP A 91 -3.51 0.73 4.77
C ASP A 91 -3.66 1.72 3.61
N LEU A 92 -2.57 2.13 2.95
CA LEU A 92 -2.64 2.91 1.71
C LEU A 92 -3.32 2.13 0.57
N ILE A 93 -2.98 0.85 0.41
CA ILE A 93 -3.62 -0.03 -0.58
C ILE A 93 -5.12 -0.16 -0.27
N ALA A 94 -5.49 -0.34 1.00
CA ALA A 94 -6.87 -0.45 1.44
C ALA A 94 -7.65 0.85 1.15
N LEU A 95 -7.09 2.01 1.49
CA LEU A 95 -7.67 3.33 1.20
C LEU A 95 -7.83 3.57 -0.32
N THR A 96 -6.86 3.12 -1.11
CA THR A 96 -6.92 3.22 -2.57
C THR A 96 -7.99 2.30 -3.15
N TYR A 97 -8.07 1.07 -2.63
CA TYR A 97 -9.04 0.06 -3.07
C TYR A 97 -10.49 0.51 -2.86
N VAL A 98 -10.78 1.17 -1.73
CA VAL A 98 -12.13 1.68 -1.44
C VAL A 98 -12.42 3.04 -2.09
N GLY A 99 -11.44 3.65 -2.77
CA GLY A 99 -11.60 4.91 -3.50
C GLY A 99 -11.50 6.18 -2.65
N PHE A 100 -11.04 6.10 -1.40
CA PHE A 100 -10.86 7.29 -0.55
C PHE A 100 -9.61 8.09 -0.89
N ILE A 101 -8.58 7.42 -1.42
CA ILE A 101 -7.41 8.04 -2.02
C ILE A 101 -7.20 7.47 -3.42
N ASP A 102 -6.52 8.22 -4.26
CA ASP A 102 -6.00 7.73 -5.53
C ASP A 102 -4.52 8.09 -5.69
N THR A 103 -3.86 7.44 -6.63
CA THR A 103 -2.46 7.71 -6.95
C THR A 103 -2.40 8.45 -8.28
N ASP A 104 -1.77 9.62 -8.29
CA ASP A 104 -1.46 10.33 -9.54
C ASP A 104 -0.55 9.45 -10.42
N PRO A 105 -0.96 9.06 -11.63
CA PRO A 105 -0.18 8.14 -12.46
C PRO A 105 1.14 8.74 -12.94
N LEU A 106 1.22 10.07 -13.08
CA LEU A 106 2.43 10.76 -13.52
C LEU A 106 3.36 11.03 -12.35
N ARG A 107 2.80 11.53 -11.25
CA ARG A 107 3.59 11.98 -10.09
C ARG A 107 3.82 10.87 -9.07
N ARG A 108 3.09 9.75 -9.12
CA ARG A 108 3.14 8.66 -8.14
C ARG A 108 2.98 9.16 -6.70
N LYS A 109 2.04 10.09 -6.52
CA LYS A 109 1.68 10.69 -5.24
C LYS A 109 0.25 10.32 -4.89
N TYR A 110 0.03 9.98 -3.62
CA TYR A 110 -1.32 9.76 -3.10
C TYR A 110 -2.01 11.09 -2.89
N ARG A 111 -3.28 11.18 -3.25
CA ARG A 111 -4.14 12.34 -2.98
C ARG A 111 -5.53 11.86 -2.55
N THR A 112 -6.22 12.68 -1.78
CA THR A 112 -7.58 12.39 -1.30
C THR A 112 -8.60 12.65 -2.40
N THR A 113 -9.56 11.73 -2.58
CA THR A 113 -10.66 11.88 -3.53
C THR A 113 -11.83 12.67 -2.91
N SER A 114 -12.84 13.02 -3.70
CA SER A 114 -14.07 13.63 -3.17
C SER A 114 -14.76 12.74 -2.13
N GLU A 115 -14.82 11.43 -2.37
CA GLU A 115 -15.41 10.47 -1.43
C GLU A 115 -14.62 10.40 -0.11
N GLY A 116 -13.28 10.44 -0.19
CA GLY A 116 -12.43 10.48 1.00
C GLY A 116 -12.67 11.73 1.85
N LYS A 117 -12.90 12.89 1.21
CA LYS A 117 -13.24 14.13 1.90
C LYS A 117 -14.60 14.06 2.57
N GLU A 118 -15.61 13.56 1.87
CA GLU A 118 -16.93 13.35 2.47
C GLU A 118 -16.87 12.40 3.68
N ALA A 119 -16.04 11.36 3.61
CA ALA A 119 -15.84 10.45 4.74
C ALA A 119 -15.23 11.17 5.95
N LEU A 120 -14.24 12.05 5.73
CA LEU A 120 -13.64 12.86 6.80
C LEU A 120 -14.59 13.91 7.39
N GLU A 121 -15.55 14.42 6.61
CA GLU A 121 -16.58 15.35 7.11
C GLU A 121 -17.62 14.64 7.97
N LYS A 122 -17.98 13.39 7.62
CA LYS A 122 -19.01 12.60 8.30
C LYS A 122 -18.50 11.86 9.53
N HIS A 123 -17.21 11.56 9.59
CA HIS A 123 -16.63 10.69 10.62
C HIS A 123 -15.50 11.37 11.37
N SER A 124 -15.51 11.25 12.70
CA SER A 124 -14.51 11.87 13.56
C SER A 124 -13.17 11.16 13.47
N VAL A 125 -12.11 11.96 13.29
CA VAL A 125 -10.71 11.54 13.39
C VAL A 125 -10.26 11.69 14.84
N PRO A 126 -9.32 10.85 15.33
CA PRO A 126 -8.80 10.97 16.70
C PRO A 126 -8.30 12.40 16.99
N PRO A 127 -8.74 13.02 18.10
CA PRO A 127 -8.43 14.43 18.38
C PRO A 127 -6.94 14.69 18.59
N GLY A 128 -6.19 13.70 19.08
CA GLY A 128 -4.73 13.81 19.22
C GLY A 128 -4.01 13.97 17.87
N VAL A 129 -4.52 13.31 16.82
CA VAL A 129 -3.98 13.44 15.45
C VAL A 129 -4.28 14.84 14.91
N ILE A 130 -5.53 15.30 15.05
CA ILE A 130 -5.94 16.64 14.61
C ILE A 130 -5.06 17.70 15.28
N LYS A 131 -4.91 17.61 16.61
CA LYS A 131 -4.10 18.55 17.39
C LYS A 131 -2.65 18.63 16.89
N VAL A 132 -1.97 17.48 16.78
CA VAL A 132 -0.57 17.44 16.33
C VAL A 132 -0.41 18.01 14.91
N LEU A 133 -1.33 17.69 13.99
CA LEU A 133 -1.27 18.23 12.62
C LEU A 133 -1.48 19.74 12.56
N GLU A 134 -2.44 20.28 13.30
CA GLU A 134 -2.71 21.72 13.27
C GLU A 134 -1.59 22.51 13.96
N GLU A 135 -1.08 22.04 15.10
CA GLU A 135 0.02 22.69 15.83
C GLU A 135 1.34 22.69 15.03
N ASN A 136 1.58 21.67 14.21
CA ASN A 136 2.84 21.50 13.46
C ASN A 136 2.67 21.68 11.95
N ARG A 137 1.56 22.26 11.50
CA ARG A 137 1.13 22.23 10.10
C ARG A 137 2.18 22.75 9.11
N GLU A 138 2.75 23.91 9.40
CA GLU A 138 3.75 24.54 8.52
C GLU A 138 5.04 23.71 8.47
N ASN A 139 5.52 23.26 9.62
CA ASN A 139 6.71 22.42 9.70
C ASN A 139 6.53 21.09 8.95
N LEU A 140 5.39 20.43 9.15
CA LEU A 140 5.06 19.20 8.44
C LEU A 140 5.02 19.42 6.93
N LYS A 141 4.38 20.50 6.45
CA LYS A 141 4.38 20.83 5.01
C LYS A 141 5.79 21.08 4.45
N ASN A 142 6.66 21.73 5.22
CA ASN A 142 8.04 21.97 4.81
C ASN A 142 8.83 20.65 4.73
N LEU A 143 8.64 19.74 5.69
CA LEU A 143 9.23 18.40 5.65
C LEU A 143 8.72 17.58 4.46
N VAL A 144 7.41 17.65 4.17
CA VAL A 144 6.83 17.00 2.99
C VAL A 144 7.49 17.51 1.72
N ALA A 145 7.59 18.83 1.54
CA ALA A 145 8.21 19.42 0.36
C ALA A 145 9.69 19.00 0.21
N LEU A 146 10.43 19.00 1.31
CA LEU A 146 11.84 18.57 1.33
C LEU A 146 11.97 17.10 0.91
N PHE A 147 11.25 16.19 1.56
CA PHE A 147 11.35 14.76 1.28
C PHE A 147 10.82 14.39 -0.10
N ASP A 148 9.72 15.01 -0.54
CA ASP A 148 9.21 14.79 -1.89
C ASP A 148 10.23 15.21 -2.95
N SER A 149 10.92 16.34 -2.76
CA SER A 149 11.98 16.76 -3.68
C SER A 149 13.11 15.72 -3.80
N GLN A 150 13.45 15.06 -2.69
CA GLN A 150 14.47 14.00 -2.68
C GLN A 150 13.97 12.77 -3.43
N VAL A 151 12.72 12.37 -3.23
CA VAL A 151 12.10 11.24 -3.95
C VAL A 151 12.01 11.53 -5.44
N ASP A 152 11.57 12.73 -5.83
CA ASP A 152 11.48 13.16 -7.22
C ASP A 152 12.86 13.10 -7.92
N LEU A 153 13.93 13.55 -7.26
CA LEU A 153 15.30 13.45 -7.77
C LEU A 153 15.75 12.00 -7.97
N GLN A 154 15.41 11.10 -7.04
CA GLN A 154 15.73 9.68 -7.16
C GLN A 154 14.98 9.03 -8.34
N LEU A 155 13.70 9.37 -8.52
CA LEU A 155 12.89 8.87 -9.63
C LEU A 155 13.43 9.34 -10.98
N ARG A 156 13.78 10.63 -11.11
CA ARG A 156 14.38 11.17 -12.34
C ARG A 156 15.68 10.45 -12.73
N ARG A 157 16.60 10.26 -11.77
CA ARG A 157 17.86 9.53 -12.00
C ARG A 157 17.65 8.09 -12.48
N LYS A 158 16.58 7.44 -12.01
CA LYS A 158 16.24 6.08 -12.44
C LYS A 158 15.81 6.06 -13.91
N THR A 159 14.90 6.97 -14.31
CA THR A 159 14.43 7.10 -15.69
C THR A 159 15.58 7.41 -16.66
N GLU A 160 16.50 8.30 -16.28
CA GLU A 160 17.68 8.65 -17.10
C GLU A 160 18.66 7.48 -17.29
N ARG A 161 18.78 6.60 -16.29
CA ARG A 161 19.63 5.39 -16.41
C ARG A 161 18.98 4.33 -17.29
N GLU A 162 17.66 4.23 -17.27
CA GLU A 162 16.90 3.30 -18.10
C GLU A 162 16.96 3.70 -19.59
N SER A 163 16.83 5.00 -19.90
CA SER A 163 16.92 5.49 -21.29
C SER A 163 18.31 5.32 -21.92
N ARG A 164 19.38 5.29 -21.12
CA ARG A 164 20.76 5.04 -21.60
C ARG A 164 21.05 3.56 -21.88
N LYS A 165 20.22 2.63 -21.40
CA LYS A 165 20.42 1.18 -21.57
C LYS A 165 19.79 0.61 -22.84
N THR A 166 18.90 1.35 -23.50
CA THR A 166 18.38 0.99 -24.81
C THR A 166 19.25 1.65 -25.89
N PRO A 167 20.15 0.93 -26.57
CA PRO A 167 20.71 1.45 -27.81
C PRO A 167 19.55 1.59 -28.78
N SER A 168 19.30 2.82 -29.24
CA SER A 168 18.38 3.08 -30.34
C SER A 168 18.82 2.24 -31.53
N PHE A 169 18.14 1.11 -31.78
CA PHE A 169 18.19 0.41 -33.06
C PHE A 169 17.55 1.34 -34.09
N ARG A 170 18.32 2.33 -34.54
CA ARG A 170 18.01 3.17 -35.67
C ARG A 170 18.19 2.28 -36.89
N ILE A 171 17.11 1.60 -37.27
CA ILE A 171 17.03 0.83 -38.51
C ILE A 171 17.33 1.82 -39.64
N MET A 172 18.54 1.70 -40.18
CA MET A 172 18.96 2.33 -41.42
C MET A 172 18.24 1.57 -42.53
N MET A 173 17.07 2.05 -42.96
CA MET A 173 16.52 1.62 -44.24
C MET A 173 17.25 2.37 -45.34
N ARG A 174 18.07 1.61 -46.07
CA ARG A 174 18.60 1.94 -47.39
C ARG A 174 17.55 1.65 -48.44
#